data_AF-A0A1V2RGW7-F1
#
_entry.id   AF-A0A1V2RGW7-F1
#
_cell.length_a   1.000
_cell.length_b   1.000
_cell.length_c   1.000
_cell.angle_alpha   90.00
_cell.angle_beta   90.00
_cell.angle_gamma   90.00
#
_symmetry.space_group_name_H-M   'P 1'
#
loop_
_entity.id
_entity.type
_entity.pdbx_description
1 polymer ?
#
loop_
_entity_poly.entity_id
_entity_poly.type
_entity_poly.pdbx_seq_one_letter_code
_entity_poly.pdbx_strand_id
1 'polypeptide(L)'
;MSAGALLTGCGTDGTGDTGASGASGAGTDSPSPSREQESAAKVLWMGDSIAGVEGPALEAALTASGVEFMNASSDGGGTVVEGDEMSSRLAESTWEDLEENIASFRPDVIAYQITTYDWGTPEQQRSSYEKLAGTARDAGAELVLVSAPPFRIDDFYRPYESAIESAPEVAGEVAEAGGGRVHFLDSAQLWGTESDAERAQRAPDGIHSCQQGSAAFAAWLSEELGERYDFAPAAPEEWADGSWTGDERFAQLGCS
;
A
#
# COMPACT_ATOMS: atom_id res chain seq x y z
N MET A 1 0.43 28.22 44.62
CA MET A 1 1.23 29.29 45.26
C MET A 1 2.58 28.67 45.60
N SER A 2 3.56 28.90 44.73
CA SER A 2 4.79 29.67 45.03
C SER A 2 5.83 28.80 45.73
N ALA A 3 6.82 28.25 45.02
CA ALA A 3 8.02 28.88 44.45
C ALA A 3 9.08 29.26 45.51
N GLY A 4 10.33 28.84 45.27
CA GLY A 4 11.55 29.23 45.99
C GLY A 4 12.51 28.03 46.14
N ALA A 5 13.36 27.67 45.18
CA ALA A 5 14.55 28.35 44.65
C ALA A 5 15.80 28.28 45.56
N LEU A 6 16.74 27.44 45.11
CA LEU A 6 18.20 27.59 45.02
C LEU A 6 19.04 27.92 46.28
N LEU A 7 19.91 26.97 46.63
CA LEU A 7 21.12 27.20 47.41
C LEU A 7 22.36 26.97 46.54
N THR A 8 23.12 28.04 46.38
CA THR A 8 24.50 28.12 45.89
C THR A 8 25.49 27.47 46.86
N GLY A 9 26.55 26.87 46.33
CA GLY A 9 27.76 26.54 47.08
C GLY A 9 28.92 26.09 46.18
N CYS A 10 29.81 27.02 45.83
CA CYS A 10 31.18 26.72 45.39
C CYS A 10 32.09 26.74 46.64
N GLY A 11 32.95 25.74 46.79
CA GLY A 11 33.90 25.64 47.91
C GLY A 11 35.04 24.68 47.59
N THR A 12 36.22 25.26 47.44
CA THR A 12 37.54 24.75 47.03
C THR A 12 38.19 23.68 47.92
N ASP A 13 38.96 22.82 47.25
CA ASP A 13 40.26 22.20 47.57
C ASP A 13 40.73 22.04 49.04
N GLY A 14 41.06 20.79 49.38
CA GLY A 14 41.79 20.43 50.60
C GLY A 14 42.26 18.98 50.60
N THR A 15 43.50 18.77 50.14
CA THR A 15 44.36 17.59 50.31
C THR A 15 44.28 16.90 51.68
N GLY A 16 44.23 15.57 51.72
CA GLY A 16 44.44 14.80 52.95
C GLY A 16 44.16 13.31 52.83
N ASP A 17 45.23 12.55 52.63
CA ASP A 17 45.36 11.10 52.51
C ASP A 17 44.77 10.29 53.69
N THR A 18 44.12 9.14 53.40
CA THR A 18 44.35 7.80 53.99
C THR A 18 43.11 6.87 53.94
N GLY A 19 43.24 5.78 53.18
CA GLY A 19 42.93 4.43 53.70
C GLY A 19 41.54 3.81 53.49
N ALA A 20 41.54 2.77 52.65
CA ALA A 20 40.85 1.48 52.81
C ALA A 20 39.52 1.21 52.07
N SER A 21 39.65 0.25 51.13
CA SER A 21 38.74 -0.88 50.87
C SER A 21 37.37 -0.63 50.23
N GLY A 22 37.26 -0.97 48.95
CA GLY A 22 35.96 -1.19 48.28
C GLY A 22 36.14 -1.80 46.90
N ALA A 23 35.87 -3.10 46.77
CA ALA A 23 35.77 -3.82 45.51
C ALA A 23 34.52 -3.37 44.73
N SER A 24 34.67 -3.14 43.42
CA SER A 24 33.63 -3.18 42.36
C SER A 24 34.39 -2.97 41.05
N GLY A 25 34.47 -3.91 40.12
CA GLY A 25 33.34 -4.52 39.45
C GLY A 25 33.31 -3.94 38.03
N ALA A 26 33.67 -4.78 37.06
CA ALA A 26 33.73 -4.44 35.64
C ALA A 26 32.42 -3.83 35.13
N GLY A 27 32.54 -2.80 34.31
CA GLY A 27 31.46 -2.26 33.49
C GLY A 27 32.06 -1.81 32.17
N THR A 28 32.46 -2.77 31.35
CA THR A 28 32.55 -2.55 29.90
C THR A 28 31.14 -2.23 29.44
N ASP A 29 30.88 -0.96 29.12
CA ASP A 29 29.69 -0.56 28.39
C ASP A 29 29.75 -1.22 27.01
N SER A 30 29.23 -2.44 26.95
CA SER A 30 28.86 -3.09 25.71
C SER A 30 27.80 -2.20 25.05
N PRO A 31 27.98 -1.79 23.79
CA PRO A 31 26.91 -1.11 23.08
C PRO A 31 25.70 -2.04 23.09
N SER A 32 24.58 -1.53 23.62
CA SER A 32 23.28 -2.18 23.47
C SER A 32 23.10 -2.53 22.00
N PRO A 33 22.62 -3.74 21.66
CA PRO A 33 22.25 -4.03 20.29
C PRO A 33 21.22 -2.98 19.88
N SER A 34 21.61 -2.16 18.90
CA SER A 34 20.67 -1.42 18.07
C SER A 34 19.53 -2.36 17.75
N ARG A 35 18.28 -1.93 18.04
CA ARG A 35 17.08 -2.65 17.60
C ARG A 35 17.36 -3.15 16.20
N GLU A 36 17.34 -4.47 16.03
CA GLU A 36 17.16 -5.06 14.71
C GLU A 36 16.08 -4.23 14.04
N GLN A 37 16.38 -3.70 12.84
CA GLN A 37 15.43 -2.93 12.05
C GLN A 37 14.06 -3.57 12.22
N GLU A 38 13.14 -2.86 12.87
CA GLU A 38 11.74 -3.28 12.95
C GLU A 38 11.37 -3.60 11.50
N SER A 39 10.91 -4.84 11.27
CA SER A 39 10.82 -5.41 9.94
C SER A 39 10.07 -4.47 9.02
N ALA A 40 10.70 -4.14 7.88
CA ALA A 40 10.07 -3.44 6.77
C ALA A 40 8.66 -3.97 6.55
N ALA A 41 7.67 -3.08 6.48
CA ALA A 41 6.30 -3.48 6.15
C ALA A 41 6.31 -4.26 4.83
N LYS A 42 5.54 -5.35 4.76
CA LYS A 42 5.44 -6.20 3.56
C LYS A 42 4.11 -5.96 2.86
N VAL A 43 4.14 -5.36 1.69
CA VAL A 43 2.95 -5.02 0.90
C VAL A 43 2.81 -5.99 -0.28
N LEU A 44 1.71 -6.74 -0.29
CA LEU A 44 1.25 -7.51 -1.44
C LEU A 44 0.27 -6.65 -2.25
N TRP A 45 0.61 -6.29 -3.48
CA TRP A 45 -0.21 -5.50 -4.38
C TRP A 45 -0.98 -6.38 -5.35
N MET A 46 -2.29 -6.17 -5.44
CA MET A 46 -3.20 -6.95 -6.28
C MET A 46 -4.11 -6.04 -7.09
N GLY A 47 -4.58 -6.56 -8.22
CA GLY A 47 -5.54 -5.90 -9.11
C GLY A 47 -5.42 -6.44 -10.54
N ASP A 48 -6.00 -5.73 -11.49
CA ASP A 48 -5.96 -6.10 -12.91
C ASP A 48 -4.76 -5.46 -13.65
N SER A 49 -4.86 -5.28 -14.97
CA SER A 49 -3.83 -4.66 -15.79
C SER A 49 -3.56 -3.18 -15.44
N ILE A 50 -4.53 -2.47 -14.85
CA ILE A 50 -4.32 -1.10 -14.36
C ILE A 50 -3.33 -1.14 -13.20
N ALA A 51 -3.61 -1.98 -12.20
CA ALA A 51 -2.72 -2.23 -11.07
C ALA A 51 -1.36 -2.75 -11.54
N GLY A 52 -1.36 -3.56 -12.61
CA GLY A 52 -0.16 -4.03 -13.27
C GLY A 52 0.71 -2.88 -13.76
N VAL A 53 0.17 -1.98 -14.57
CA VAL A 53 0.91 -0.82 -15.11
C VAL A 53 1.44 0.10 -14.01
N GLU A 54 0.71 0.22 -12.91
CA GLU A 54 1.11 1.04 -11.75
C GLU A 54 2.17 0.36 -10.88
N GLY A 55 2.22 -0.98 -10.89
CA GLY A 55 3.07 -1.82 -10.05
C GLY A 55 4.57 -1.47 -10.07
N PRO A 56 5.23 -1.27 -11.22
CA PRO A 56 6.66 -0.95 -11.26
C PRO A 56 7.05 0.36 -10.56
N ALA A 57 6.23 1.40 -10.73
CA ALA A 57 6.46 2.67 -10.06
C ALA A 57 6.24 2.52 -8.55
N LEU A 58 5.20 1.78 -8.15
CA LEU A 58 4.88 1.50 -6.77
C LEU A 58 5.97 0.65 -6.08
N GLU A 59 6.47 -0.38 -6.75
CA GLU A 59 7.61 -1.19 -6.30
C GLU A 59 8.84 -0.31 -6.06
N ALA A 60 9.16 0.57 -7.00
CA ALA A 60 10.31 1.46 -6.88
C ALA A 60 10.15 2.43 -5.69
N ALA A 61 8.99 3.05 -5.52
CA ALA A 61 8.70 3.99 -4.44
C ALA A 61 8.73 3.31 -3.06
N LEU A 62 8.06 2.17 -2.91
CA LEU A 62 7.98 1.43 -1.65
C LEU A 62 9.34 0.81 -1.28
N THR A 63 10.05 0.23 -2.25
CA THR A 63 11.40 -0.30 -1.99
C THR A 63 12.37 0.79 -1.56
N ALA A 64 12.33 1.96 -2.20
CA ALA A 64 13.13 3.12 -1.79
C ALA A 64 12.75 3.59 -0.36
N SER A 65 11.49 3.43 0.02
CA SER A 65 10.98 3.72 1.38
C SER A 65 11.32 2.64 2.41
N GLY A 66 12.03 1.58 2.01
CA GLY A 66 12.38 0.46 2.88
C GLY A 66 11.23 -0.50 3.16
N VAL A 67 10.22 -0.56 2.30
CA VAL A 67 9.07 -1.49 2.36
C VAL A 67 9.35 -2.67 1.42
N GLU A 68 9.12 -3.91 1.89
CA GLU A 68 9.17 -5.08 1.00
C GLU A 68 7.89 -5.13 0.16
N PHE A 69 8.04 -5.30 -1.16
CA PHE A 69 6.92 -5.25 -2.08
C PHE A 69 6.83 -6.53 -2.92
N MET A 70 5.60 -6.99 -3.15
CA MET A 70 5.30 -8.05 -4.12
C MET A 70 4.15 -7.58 -5.01
N ASN A 71 4.42 -7.47 -6.31
CA ASN A 71 3.36 -7.27 -7.30
C ASN A 71 2.73 -8.61 -7.69
N ALA A 72 1.44 -8.77 -7.39
CA ALA A 72 0.60 -9.90 -7.76
C ALA A 72 -0.61 -9.46 -8.61
N SER A 73 -0.52 -8.32 -9.29
CA SER A 73 -1.50 -7.91 -10.30
C SER A 73 -1.56 -8.91 -11.46
N SER A 74 -2.73 -9.03 -12.10
CA SER A 74 -2.95 -9.95 -13.23
C SER A 74 -3.48 -9.21 -14.46
N ASP A 75 -2.71 -9.23 -15.55
CA ASP A 75 -3.12 -8.63 -16.82
C ASP A 75 -4.32 -9.42 -17.41
N GLY A 76 -5.51 -8.82 -17.35
CA GLY A 76 -6.77 -9.42 -17.81
C GLY A 76 -7.50 -10.28 -16.76
N GLY A 77 -7.16 -10.14 -15.48
CA GLY A 77 -7.80 -10.85 -14.37
C GLY A 77 -7.76 -10.04 -13.09
N GLY A 78 -7.41 -10.69 -11.99
CA GLY A 78 -7.10 -10.02 -10.72
C GLY A 78 -8.31 -9.65 -9.88
N THR A 79 -9.54 -9.78 -10.39
CA THR A 79 -10.76 -9.61 -9.59
C THR A 79 -10.85 -10.65 -8.47
N VAL A 80 -11.44 -10.27 -7.33
CA VAL A 80 -11.87 -11.21 -6.27
C VAL A 80 -13.40 -11.43 -6.26
N VAL A 81 -14.13 -10.78 -7.17
CA VAL A 81 -15.60 -10.77 -7.19
C VAL A 81 -16.16 -11.94 -7.99
N GLU A 82 -16.82 -12.84 -7.26
CA GLU A 82 -17.55 -13.99 -7.80
C GLU A 82 -18.94 -13.54 -8.29
N GLY A 83 -18.92 -12.82 -9.40
CA GLY A 83 -20.05 -12.11 -9.98
C GLY A 83 -20.75 -12.90 -11.08
N ASP A 84 -20.43 -12.59 -12.34
CA ASP A 84 -20.91 -13.34 -13.51
C ASP A 84 -20.01 -14.54 -13.84
N GLU A 85 -20.32 -15.27 -14.92
CA GLU A 85 -19.53 -16.44 -15.33
C GLU A 85 -18.08 -16.09 -15.67
N MET A 86 -17.82 -14.91 -16.24
CA MET A 86 -16.47 -14.49 -16.59
C MET A 86 -15.70 -14.06 -15.34
N SER A 87 -16.26 -13.15 -14.54
CA SER A 87 -15.59 -12.64 -13.35
C SER A 87 -15.35 -13.76 -12.32
N SER A 88 -16.27 -14.73 -12.20
CA SER A 88 -16.08 -15.87 -11.30
C SER A 88 -14.90 -16.76 -11.68
N ARG A 89 -14.67 -17.00 -12.98
CA ARG A 89 -13.49 -17.78 -13.43
C ARG A 89 -12.19 -17.03 -13.20
N LEU A 90 -12.19 -15.71 -13.40
CA LEU A 90 -11.03 -14.87 -13.11
C LEU A 90 -10.76 -14.85 -11.60
N ALA A 91 -11.82 -14.74 -10.78
CA ALA A 91 -11.71 -14.76 -9.33
C ALA A 91 -11.16 -16.08 -8.80
N GLU A 92 -11.54 -17.23 -9.38
CA GLU A 92 -10.99 -18.54 -9.00
C GLU A 92 -9.45 -18.54 -9.10
N SER A 93 -8.89 -18.13 -10.25
CA SER A 93 -7.42 -18.01 -10.39
C SER A 93 -6.81 -16.99 -9.42
N THR A 94 -7.46 -15.83 -9.22
CA THR A 94 -6.96 -14.82 -8.27
C THR A 94 -6.90 -15.37 -6.84
N TRP A 95 -7.89 -16.16 -6.42
CA TRP A 95 -7.91 -16.76 -5.09
C TRP A 95 -6.83 -17.83 -4.90
N GLU A 96 -6.55 -18.63 -5.93
CA GLU A 96 -5.45 -19.60 -5.92
C GLU A 96 -4.08 -18.89 -5.80
N ASP A 97 -3.83 -17.90 -6.66
CA ASP A 97 -2.59 -17.12 -6.63
C ASP A 97 -2.42 -16.36 -5.29
N LEU A 98 -3.52 -15.84 -4.72
CA LEU A 98 -3.49 -15.17 -3.43
C LEU A 98 -3.06 -16.11 -2.30
N GLU A 99 -3.54 -17.35 -2.27
CA GLU A 99 -3.13 -18.33 -1.27
C GLU A 99 -1.62 -18.62 -1.37
N GLU A 100 -1.10 -18.80 -2.58
CA GLU A 100 0.32 -19.03 -2.83
C GLU A 100 1.20 -17.82 -2.44
N ASN A 101 0.75 -16.61 -2.78
CA ASN A 101 1.44 -15.36 -2.44
C ASN A 101 1.44 -15.12 -0.92
N ILE A 102 0.33 -15.33 -0.23
CA ILE A 102 0.27 -15.23 1.24
C ILE A 102 1.23 -16.24 1.88
N ALA A 103 1.23 -17.50 1.44
CA ALA A 103 2.06 -18.54 2.02
C ALA A 103 3.56 -18.28 1.83
N SER A 104 3.95 -17.73 0.67
CA SER A 104 5.35 -17.49 0.33
C SER A 104 5.88 -16.14 0.84
N PHE A 105 5.09 -15.07 0.70
CA PHE A 105 5.50 -13.71 1.01
C PHE A 105 5.23 -13.33 2.46
N ARG A 106 4.12 -13.82 3.05
CA ARG A 106 3.60 -13.45 4.38
C ARG A 106 3.49 -11.92 4.51
N PRO A 107 2.57 -11.28 3.76
CA PRO A 107 2.41 -9.83 3.79
C PRO A 107 1.89 -9.35 5.15
N ASP A 108 2.26 -8.12 5.52
CA ASP A 108 1.62 -7.37 6.60
C ASP A 108 0.39 -6.60 6.07
N VAL A 109 0.41 -6.25 4.78
CA VAL A 109 -0.65 -5.52 4.08
C VAL A 109 -0.96 -6.22 2.77
N ILE A 110 -2.23 -6.54 2.55
CA ILE A 110 -2.77 -6.90 1.25
C ILE A 110 -3.46 -5.63 0.71
N ALA A 111 -2.87 -5.03 -0.32
CA ALA A 111 -3.42 -3.86 -0.99
C ALA A 111 -4.05 -4.31 -2.31
N TYR A 112 -5.36 -4.18 -2.43
CA TYR A 112 -6.16 -4.62 -3.56
C TYR A 112 -6.76 -3.40 -4.27
N GLN A 113 -6.33 -3.15 -5.50
CA GLN A 113 -7.05 -2.25 -6.39
C GLN A 113 -8.29 -2.96 -6.91
N ILE A 114 -9.45 -2.37 -6.62
CA ILE A 114 -10.72 -2.75 -7.22
C ILE A 114 -10.53 -2.78 -8.73
N THR A 115 -10.88 -3.90 -9.35
CA THR A 115 -10.59 -4.10 -10.76
C THR A 115 -11.69 -3.58 -11.66
N THR A 116 -11.37 -3.40 -12.94
CA THR A 116 -12.36 -3.18 -13.98
C THR A 116 -13.27 -4.39 -14.21
N TYR A 117 -13.02 -5.53 -13.54
CA TYR A 117 -13.73 -6.81 -13.64
C TYR A 117 -14.53 -7.19 -12.39
N ASP A 118 -14.69 -6.30 -11.40
CA ASP A 118 -15.45 -6.54 -10.16
C ASP A 118 -16.97 -6.55 -10.41
N TRP A 119 -17.40 -7.30 -11.44
CA TRP A 119 -18.72 -7.34 -12.04
C TRP A 119 -19.65 -8.25 -11.25
N GLY A 120 -20.20 -7.74 -10.16
CA GLY A 120 -21.26 -8.43 -9.39
C GLY A 120 -22.36 -7.46 -9.00
N THR A 121 -23.43 -7.98 -8.42
CA THR A 121 -24.34 -7.12 -7.65
C THR A 121 -23.59 -6.54 -6.43
N PRO A 122 -24.08 -5.45 -5.82
CA PRO A 122 -23.50 -4.91 -4.60
C PRO A 122 -23.34 -5.96 -3.48
N GLU A 123 -24.28 -6.90 -3.38
CA GLU A 123 -24.18 -8.01 -2.41
C GLU A 123 -23.05 -8.99 -2.73
N GLN A 124 -22.82 -9.29 -4.01
CA GLN A 124 -21.71 -10.14 -4.44
C GLN A 124 -20.36 -9.45 -4.21
N GLN A 125 -20.26 -8.17 -4.56
CA GLN A 125 -19.08 -7.34 -4.28
C GLN A 125 -18.78 -7.32 -2.78
N ARG A 126 -19.80 -7.05 -1.95
CA ARG A 126 -19.66 -7.03 -0.48
C ARG A 126 -19.17 -8.38 0.03
N SER A 127 -19.81 -9.48 -0.37
CA SER A 127 -19.42 -10.83 0.05
C SER A 127 -17.98 -11.16 -0.32
N SER A 128 -17.51 -10.75 -1.50
CA SER A 128 -16.14 -10.97 -1.95
C SER A 128 -15.12 -10.12 -1.21
N TYR A 129 -15.41 -8.84 -0.95
CA TYR A 129 -14.52 -7.98 -0.17
C TYR A 129 -14.47 -8.40 1.31
N GLU A 130 -15.60 -8.84 1.88
CA GLU A 130 -15.62 -9.42 3.23
C GLU A 130 -14.83 -10.73 3.30
N LYS A 131 -14.91 -11.58 2.27
CA LYS A 131 -14.08 -12.78 2.13
C LYS A 131 -12.60 -12.39 2.08
N LEU A 132 -12.23 -11.37 1.30
CA LEU A 132 -10.85 -10.86 1.23
C LEU A 132 -10.36 -10.31 2.57
N ALA A 133 -11.21 -9.58 3.29
CA ALA A 133 -10.91 -9.11 4.64
C ALA A 133 -10.69 -10.26 5.62
N GLY A 134 -11.50 -11.32 5.52
CA GLY A 134 -11.32 -12.56 6.28
C GLY A 134 -9.99 -13.23 5.98
N THR A 135 -9.64 -13.37 4.69
CA THR A 135 -8.36 -13.93 4.24
C THR A 135 -7.17 -13.14 4.75
N ALA A 136 -7.20 -11.80 4.65
CA ALA A 136 -6.14 -10.94 5.16
C ALA A 136 -5.96 -11.12 6.68
N ARG A 137 -7.06 -11.09 7.44
CA ARG A 137 -7.04 -11.30 8.89
C ARG A 137 -6.45 -12.65 9.26
N ASP A 138 -6.85 -13.71 8.56
CA ASP A 138 -6.41 -15.08 8.86
C ASP A 138 -4.92 -15.27 8.51
N ALA A 139 -4.40 -14.50 7.55
CA ALA A 139 -2.97 -14.38 7.25
C ALA A 139 -2.18 -13.50 8.25
N GLY A 140 -2.87 -12.78 9.14
CA GLY A 140 -2.27 -11.81 10.05
C GLY A 140 -2.00 -10.43 9.42
N ALA A 141 -2.48 -10.19 8.19
CA ALA A 141 -2.35 -8.94 7.46
C ALA A 141 -3.53 -7.99 7.71
N GLU A 142 -3.33 -6.72 7.36
CA GLU A 142 -4.41 -5.76 7.12
C GLU A 142 -4.82 -5.75 5.65
N LEU A 143 -6.05 -5.30 5.37
CA LEU A 143 -6.55 -5.12 4.00
C LEU A 143 -6.68 -3.63 3.69
N VAL A 144 -6.13 -3.22 2.54
CA VAL A 144 -6.36 -1.90 1.95
C VAL A 144 -7.06 -2.09 0.60
N LEU A 145 -8.31 -1.66 0.52
CA LEU A 145 -9.08 -1.59 -0.72
C LEU A 145 -8.82 -0.23 -1.38
N VAL A 146 -8.39 -0.23 -2.63
CA VAL A 146 -8.10 1.00 -3.39
C VAL A 146 -9.08 1.10 -4.56
N SER A 147 -9.77 2.24 -4.71
CA SER A 147 -10.65 2.41 -5.88
C SER A 147 -9.85 2.42 -7.18
N ALA A 148 -10.41 1.85 -8.24
CA ALA A 148 -9.85 1.96 -9.58
C ALA A 148 -9.74 3.46 -9.98
N PRO A 149 -8.71 3.85 -10.75
CA PRO A 149 -8.72 5.17 -11.40
C PRO A 149 -9.95 5.36 -12.27
N PRO A 150 -10.34 6.61 -12.59
CA PRO A 150 -11.33 6.83 -13.64
C PRO A 150 -10.80 6.32 -14.98
N PHE A 151 -11.57 5.45 -15.65
CA PHE A 151 -11.25 4.92 -16.97
C PHE A 151 -12.42 5.08 -17.95
N ARG A 152 -12.15 4.95 -19.25
CA ARG A 152 -13.14 5.04 -20.31
C ARG A 152 -14.07 3.81 -20.30
N ILE A 153 -15.36 4.04 -20.09
CA ILE A 153 -16.40 3.02 -20.29
C ILE A 153 -16.70 2.87 -21.79
N ASP A 154 -15.98 1.97 -22.45
CA ASP A 154 -16.19 1.63 -23.86
C ASP A 154 -17.34 0.60 -24.04
N ASP A 155 -17.50 0.07 -25.25
CA ASP A 155 -18.54 -0.92 -25.54
C ASP A 155 -18.36 -2.24 -24.78
N PHE A 156 -17.14 -2.57 -24.36
CA PHE A 156 -16.85 -3.77 -23.57
C PHE A 156 -17.29 -3.60 -22.13
N TYR A 157 -17.03 -2.45 -21.52
CA TYR A 157 -17.40 -2.16 -20.12
C TYR A 157 -18.85 -1.69 -19.93
N ARG A 158 -19.49 -1.15 -20.97
CA ARG A 158 -20.86 -0.59 -20.87
C ARG A 158 -21.90 -1.54 -20.25
N PRO A 159 -21.91 -2.86 -20.53
CA PRO A 159 -22.85 -3.77 -19.86
C PRO A 159 -22.66 -3.87 -18.34
N TYR A 160 -21.50 -3.46 -17.83
CA TYR A 160 -21.06 -3.60 -16.44
C TYR A 160 -20.96 -2.26 -15.69
N GLU A 161 -21.36 -1.15 -16.32
CA GLU A 161 -21.23 0.21 -15.78
C GLU A 161 -21.77 0.33 -14.35
N SER A 162 -22.97 -0.21 -14.08
CA SER A 162 -23.53 -0.17 -12.72
C SER A 162 -22.73 -0.94 -11.68
N ALA A 163 -22.04 -2.02 -12.06
CA ALA A 163 -21.18 -2.76 -11.14
C ALA A 163 -19.86 -2.00 -10.90
N ILE A 164 -19.31 -1.39 -11.94
CA ILE A 164 -18.12 -0.52 -11.84
C ILE A 164 -18.41 0.66 -10.92
N GLU A 165 -19.59 1.29 -11.05
CA GLU A 165 -20.03 2.39 -10.19
C GLU A 165 -20.23 1.96 -8.73
N SER A 166 -20.80 0.78 -8.47
CA SER A 166 -21.11 0.33 -7.11
C SER A 166 -19.89 -0.17 -6.33
N ALA A 167 -18.87 -0.70 -7.01
CA ALA A 167 -17.75 -1.36 -6.36
C ALA A 167 -17.00 -0.48 -5.34
N PRO A 168 -16.63 0.78 -5.63
CA PRO A 168 -15.98 1.66 -4.66
C PRO A 168 -16.85 1.99 -3.45
N GLU A 169 -18.16 2.19 -3.64
CA GLU A 169 -19.10 2.43 -2.54
C GLU A 169 -19.15 1.23 -1.59
N VAL A 170 -19.31 0.03 -2.15
CA VAL A 170 -19.37 -1.21 -1.38
C VAL A 170 -18.04 -1.50 -0.66
N ALA A 171 -16.90 -1.22 -1.29
CA ALA A 171 -15.60 -1.34 -0.65
C ALA A 171 -15.45 -0.39 0.55
N GLY A 172 -15.94 0.85 0.43
CA GLY A 172 -16.01 1.80 1.53
C GLY A 172 -16.84 1.28 2.71
N GLU A 173 -18.04 0.74 2.44
CA GLU A 173 -18.89 0.15 3.47
C GLU A 173 -18.22 -1.03 4.20
N VAL A 174 -17.51 -1.90 3.46
CA VAL A 174 -16.77 -3.03 4.05
C VAL A 174 -15.61 -2.53 4.91
N ALA A 175 -14.90 -1.48 4.49
CA ALA A 175 -13.86 -0.86 5.30
C ALA A 175 -14.41 -0.25 6.60
N GLU A 176 -15.53 0.46 6.53
CA GLU A 176 -16.20 1.03 7.71
C GLU A 176 -16.63 -0.06 8.72
N ALA A 177 -17.12 -1.20 8.21
CA ALA A 177 -17.50 -2.36 9.03
C ALA A 177 -16.29 -3.17 9.54
N GLY A 178 -15.10 -3.01 8.93
CA GLY A 178 -13.91 -3.83 9.13
C GLY A 178 -13.15 -3.64 10.44
N GLY A 179 -13.65 -2.81 11.36
CA GLY A 179 -13.09 -2.67 12.71
C GLY A 179 -11.66 -2.13 12.77
N GLY A 180 -11.27 -1.32 11.77
CA GLY A 180 -9.95 -0.68 11.68
C GLY A 180 -8.83 -1.57 11.12
N ARG A 181 -9.15 -2.77 10.65
CA ARG A 181 -8.20 -3.68 9.94
C ARG A 181 -8.42 -3.74 8.44
N VAL A 182 -9.50 -3.12 7.98
CA VAL A 182 -9.82 -2.93 6.56
C VAL A 182 -9.90 -1.43 6.34
N HIS A 183 -9.21 -0.95 5.32
CA HIS A 183 -9.16 0.46 4.96
C HIS A 183 -9.59 0.62 3.52
N PHE A 184 -10.19 1.78 3.21
CA PHE A 184 -10.53 2.15 1.84
C PHE A 184 -9.79 3.44 1.48
N LEU A 185 -9.11 3.43 0.35
CA LEU A 185 -8.42 4.59 -0.23
C LEU A 185 -9.06 4.92 -1.58
N ASP A 186 -9.63 6.11 -1.67
CA ASP A 186 -10.25 6.57 -2.91
C ASP A 186 -9.22 7.30 -3.80
N SER A 187 -8.82 6.66 -4.90
CA SER A 187 -7.90 7.21 -5.89
C SER A 187 -8.50 8.40 -6.66
N ALA A 188 -9.82 8.66 -6.56
CA ALA A 188 -10.42 9.89 -7.07
C ALA A 188 -9.85 11.14 -6.38
N GLN A 189 -9.26 11.01 -5.18
CA GLN A 189 -8.51 12.09 -4.54
C GLN A 189 -7.29 12.53 -5.36
N LEU A 190 -6.64 11.58 -6.04
CA LEU A 190 -5.52 11.84 -6.94
C LEU A 190 -6.00 12.28 -8.32
N TRP A 191 -6.90 11.52 -8.95
CA TRP A 191 -7.19 11.63 -10.38
C TRP A 191 -8.53 12.30 -10.71
N GLY A 192 -9.40 12.49 -9.73
CA GLY A 192 -10.80 12.87 -9.94
C GLY A 192 -11.64 11.71 -10.48
N THR A 193 -12.83 12.03 -10.96
CA THR A 193 -13.83 11.05 -11.43
C THR A 193 -13.94 10.97 -12.96
N GLU A 194 -13.40 11.96 -13.68
CA GLU A 194 -13.55 12.09 -15.13
C GLU A 194 -12.35 11.48 -15.85
N SER A 195 -12.55 10.42 -16.62
CA SER A 195 -11.46 9.67 -17.28
C SER A 195 -10.80 10.40 -18.45
N ASP A 196 -11.47 11.41 -19.02
CA ASP A 196 -10.95 12.24 -20.11
C ASP A 196 -10.29 13.55 -19.63
N ALA A 197 -10.33 13.84 -18.33
CA ALA A 197 -9.66 14.99 -17.76
C ALA A 197 -8.13 14.82 -17.82
N GLU A 198 -7.40 15.90 -18.07
CA GLU A 198 -5.93 15.90 -18.06
C GLU A 198 -5.37 15.35 -16.72
N ARG A 199 -6.09 15.63 -15.62
CA ARG A 199 -5.76 15.15 -14.28
C ARG A 199 -5.82 13.62 -14.15
N ALA A 200 -6.64 12.92 -14.92
CA ALA A 200 -6.74 11.46 -14.84
C ALA A 200 -5.48 10.74 -15.32
N GLN A 201 -4.64 11.44 -16.11
CA GLN A 201 -3.34 10.95 -16.59
C GLN A 201 -3.44 9.57 -17.28
N ARG A 202 -4.53 9.37 -18.04
CA ARG A 202 -4.74 8.16 -18.83
C ARG A 202 -3.87 8.17 -20.08
N ALA A 203 -3.41 6.97 -20.44
CA ALA A 203 -2.80 6.67 -21.72
C ALA A 203 -3.81 6.85 -22.86
N PRO A 204 -3.37 6.84 -24.14
CA PRO A 204 -4.24 6.97 -25.31
C PRO A 204 -5.45 6.02 -25.36
N ASP A 205 -5.36 4.84 -24.74
CA ASP A 205 -6.47 3.89 -24.64
C ASP A 205 -7.62 4.37 -23.73
N GLY A 206 -7.34 5.33 -22.84
CA GLY A 206 -8.28 5.88 -21.86
C GLY A 206 -8.48 5.01 -20.62
N ILE A 207 -7.66 3.98 -20.41
CA ILE A 207 -7.82 3.00 -19.31
C ILE A 207 -6.58 3.02 -18.42
N HIS A 208 -5.41 2.74 -19.00
CA HIS A 208 -4.17 2.62 -18.25
C HIS A 208 -3.53 4.00 -18.03
N SER A 209 -2.55 4.09 -17.13
CA SER A 209 -1.72 5.29 -16.97
C SER A 209 -0.45 5.20 -17.82
N CYS A 210 0.09 6.34 -18.24
CA CYS A 210 1.49 6.42 -18.66
C CYS A 210 2.40 6.60 -17.43
N GLN A 211 3.72 6.65 -17.64
CA GLN A 211 4.72 6.78 -16.57
C GLN A 211 4.39 7.87 -15.55
N GLN A 212 3.94 9.05 -16.01
CA GLN A 212 3.60 10.16 -15.11
C GLN A 212 2.40 9.85 -14.21
N GLY A 213 1.40 9.16 -14.74
CA GLY A 213 0.26 8.72 -13.95
C GLY A 213 0.65 7.64 -12.94
N SER A 214 1.46 6.67 -13.36
CA SER A 214 1.97 5.63 -12.45
C SER A 214 2.87 6.20 -11.35
N ALA A 215 3.72 7.19 -11.67
CA ALA A 215 4.51 7.90 -10.66
C ALA A 215 3.63 8.70 -9.69
N ALA A 216 2.62 9.42 -10.20
CA ALA A 216 1.70 10.16 -9.36
C ALA A 216 0.94 9.23 -8.39
N PHE A 217 0.53 8.06 -8.89
CA PHE A 217 -0.09 7.02 -8.06
C PHE A 217 0.87 6.47 -7.01
N ALA A 218 2.08 6.10 -7.40
CA ALA A 218 3.08 5.56 -6.50
C ALA A 218 3.43 6.54 -5.38
N ALA A 219 3.55 7.83 -5.68
CA ALA A 219 3.76 8.88 -4.68
C ALA A 219 2.57 8.97 -3.72
N TRP A 220 1.35 9.11 -4.25
CA TRP A 220 0.14 9.21 -3.43
C TRP A 220 -0.08 7.97 -2.55
N LEU A 221 -0.01 6.76 -3.11
CA LEU A 221 -0.25 5.54 -2.34
C LEU A 221 0.86 5.30 -1.31
N SER A 222 2.11 5.64 -1.62
CA SER A 222 3.20 5.54 -0.64
C SER A 222 2.98 6.49 0.54
N GLU A 223 2.46 7.71 0.30
CA GLU A 223 2.07 8.64 1.37
C GLU A 223 0.94 8.07 2.23
N GLU A 224 -0.15 7.60 1.62
CA GLU A 224 -1.30 7.00 2.34
C GLU A 224 -0.92 5.77 3.17
N LEU A 225 -0.02 4.94 2.65
CA LEU A 225 0.50 3.77 3.36
C LEU A 225 1.50 4.19 4.45
N GLY A 226 2.36 5.18 4.18
CA GLY A 226 3.35 5.68 5.14
C GLY A 226 2.73 6.26 6.39
N GLU A 227 1.67 7.06 6.24
CA GLU A 227 0.90 7.61 7.36
C GLU A 227 0.28 6.52 8.24
N ARG A 228 -0.09 5.38 7.64
CA ARG A 228 -0.84 4.31 8.30
C ARG A 228 0.06 3.26 8.93
N TYR A 229 1.18 2.95 8.29
CA TYR A 229 2.10 1.89 8.67
C TYR A 229 3.43 2.42 9.23
N ASP A 230 3.48 3.71 9.56
CA ASP A 230 4.58 4.41 10.24
C ASP A 230 5.93 4.26 9.51
N PHE A 231 5.92 4.46 8.19
CA PHE A 231 7.14 4.60 7.39
C PHE A 231 7.15 5.94 6.67
N ALA A 232 8.35 6.47 6.40
CA ALA A 232 8.53 7.69 5.64
C ALA A 232 8.61 7.36 4.15
N PRO A 233 7.71 7.91 3.30
CA PRO A 233 7.84 7.77 1.86
C PRO A 233 9.18 8.36 1.38
N ALA A 234 9.87 7.62 0.51
CA ALA A 234 11.09 8.10 -0.13
C ALA A 234 10.80 9.30 -1.04
N ALA A 235 11.75 10.23 -1.10
CA ALA A 235 11.64 11.38 -1.98
C ALA A 235 11.58 10.93 -3.45
N PRO A 236 10.78 11.58 -4.32
CA PRO A 236 10.68 11.20 -5.73
C PRO A 236 12.03 11.12 -6.45
N GLU A 237 13.01 11.94 -6.08
CA GLU A 237 14.36 11.93 -6.67
C GLU A 237 15.13 10.61 -6.43
N GLU A 238 14.65 9.75 -5.53
CA GLU A 238 15.27 8.46 -5.22
C GLU A 238 14.75 7.31 -6.09
N TRP A 239 13.59 7.47 -6.73
CA TRP A 239 12.91 6.37 -7.43
C TRP A 239 12.20 6.75 -8.73
N ALA A 240 11.79 8.00 -8.94
CA ALA A 240 10.87 8.40 -10.01
C ALA A 240 11.50 8.38 -11.42
N ASP A 241 12.83 8.42 -11.55
CA ASP A 241 13.57 8.29 -12.81
C ASP A 241 14.25 6.93 -13.00
N GLY A 242 13.82 5.93 -12.21
CA GLY A 242 14.35 4.58 -12.22
C GLY A 242 14.06 3.79 -13.50
N SER A 243 14.59 2.55 -13.56
CA SER A 243 14.45 1.66 -14.73
C SER A 243 13.00 1.31 -15.08
N TRP A 244 12.08 1.41 -14.12
CA TRP A 244 10.66 1.15 -14.32
C TRP A 244 10.04 2.08 -15.37
N THR A 245 10.59 3.29 -15.58
CA THR A 245 10.10 4.24 -16.59
C THR A 245 10.21 3.72 -18.03
N GLY A 246 11.07 2.72 -18.25
CA GLY A 246 11.26 2.01 -19.50
C GLY A 246 10.49 0.69 -19.62
N ASP A 247 9.53 0.41 -18.72
CA ASP A 247 8.69 -0.79 -18.81
C ASP A 247 7.97 -0.87 -20.17
N GLU A 248 8.03 -2.03 -20.79
CA GLU A 248 7.52 -2.23 -22.15
C GLU A 248 6.01 -1.99 -22.28
N ARG A 249 5.26 -2.11 -21.18
CA ARG A 249 3.82 -1.82 -21.15
C ARG A 249 3.53 -0.38 -21.53
N PHE A 250 4.36 0.59 -21.10
CA PHE A 250 4.18 1.98 -21.50
C PHE A 250 4.31 2.19 -23.00
N ALA A 251 5.27 1.51 -23.64
CA ALA A 251 5.43 1.57 -25.08
C ALA A 251 4.24 0.93 -25.83
N GLN A 252 3.71 -0.18 -25.32
CA GLN A 252 2.52 -0.85 -25.87
C GLN A 252 1.26 0.03 -25.76
N LEU A 253 1.17 0.85 -24.72
CA LEU A 253 0.11 1.83 -24.51
C LEU A 253 0.28 3.11 -25.35
N GLY A 254 1.40 3.26 -26.06
CA GLY A 254 1.69 4.45 -26.87
C GLY A 254 2.16 5.66 -26.07
N CYS A 255 2.70 5.42 -24.86
CA CYS A 255 3.35 6.45 -24.04
C CYS A 255 4.77 6.71 -24.55
N SER A 256 5.24 7.96 -24.42
CA SER A 256 6.55 8.43 -24.91
C SER A 256 7.28 9.29 -23.88
#